data_AF-A0A1G7FI16-F1
#
_entry.id   AF-A0A1G7FI16-F1
#
_cell.length_a   1.000
_cell.length_b   1.000
_cell.length_c   1.000
_cell.angle_alpha   90.00
_cell.angle_beta   90.00
_cell.angle_gamma   90.00
#
_symmetry.space_group_name_H-M   'P 1'
#
loop_
_entity.id
_entity.type
_entity.pdbx_description
1 polymer ?
#
loop_
_entity_poly.entity_id
_entity_poly.type
_entity_poly.pdbx_seq_one_letter_code
_entity_poly.pdbx_strand_id
1 'polypeptide(L)' 'MQKISEAKQDKVALPQSYSKMDELKKLGELKETGVLTEEEFQKEKERILKDS' A
#
# COMPACT_ATOMS: atom_id res chain seq x y z
N MET A 1 40.66 2.13 7.61
CA MET A 1 39.55 1.16 7.51
C MET A 1 38.81 1.13 8.84
N GLN A 2 37.63 1.73 8.92
CA GLN A 2 36.75 1.67 10.11
C GLN A 2 35.33 1.29 9.67
N LYS A 3 35.02 0.02 9.94
CA LYS A 3 33.75 -0.66 10.22
C LYS A 3 32.46 0.10 9.87
N ILE A 4 31.80 -0.35 8.81
CA ILE A 4 30.37 -0.12 8.55
C ILE A 4 29.60 -1.11 9.42
N SER A 5 28.92 -0.62 10.45
CA SER A 5 27.96 -1.38 11.24
C SER A 5 26.55 -0.91 10.91
N GLU A 6 25.83 -1.88 10.32
CA GLU A 6 24.40 -2.02 10.11
C GLU A 6 23.51 -1.36 11.16
N ALA A 7 22.52 -0.59 10.72
CA ALA A 7 21.23 -0.44 11.40
C ALA A 7 20.17 -0.01 10.39
N LYS A 8 19.31 -0.97 10.05
CA LYS A 8 18.05 -0.80 9.33
C LYS A 8 17.30 0.40 9.90
N GLN A 9 17.12 1.44 9.10
CA GLN A 9 16.18 2.49 9.41
C GLN A 9 15.26 2.64 8.21
N ASP A 10 14.28 1.76 8.13
CA ASP A 10 13.05 1.92 7.35
C ASP A 10 12.33 3.18 7.84
N LYS A 11 12.83 4.34 7.39
CA LYS A 11 12.13 5.62 7.50
C LYS A 11 11.07 5.64 6.39
N VAL A 12 9.97 4.91 6.59
CA VAL A 12 8.71 5.23 5.87
C VAL A 12 8.05 6.42 6.57
N ALA A 13 8.69 7.57 6.46
CA ALA A 13 8.08 8.86 6.73
C ALA A 13 7.89 9.57 5.38
N LEU A 14 6.71 9.41 4.80
CA LEU A 14 6.25 10.26 3.69
C LEU A 14 4.84 10.78 4.00
N PRO A 15 4.56 12.04 3.62
CA PRO A 15 3.46 12.84 4.14
C PRO A 15 2.08 12.33 3.72
N GLN A 16 1.11 12.61 4.59
CA GLN A 16 -0.32 12.29 4.49
C GLN A 16 -0.98 12.96 3.27
N SER A 17 -0.77 12.40 2.09
CA SER A 17 -1.75 12.38 1.00
C SER A 17 -1.61 11.01 0.34
N TYR A 18 -2.40 10.04 0.80
CA TYR A 18 -2.45 8.78 0.06
C TYR A 18 -3.01 9.11 -1.31
N SER A 19 -2.18 8.98 -2.34
CA SER A 19 -2.67 9.11 -3.69
C SER A 19 -3.62 7.95 -3.93
N LYS A 20 -4.62 8.15 -4.78
CA LYS A 20 -5.52 7.11 -5.27
C LYS A 20 -4.77 5.83 -5.67
N MET A 21 -3.56 5.99 -6.19
CA MET A 21 -2.69 4.90 -6.59
C MET A 21 -2.08 4.12 -5.41
N ASP A 22 -1.78 4.78 -4.30
CA ASP A 22 -1.32 4.11 -3.06
C ASP A 22 -2.43 3.28 -2.44
N GLU A 23 -3.67 3.77 -2.48
CA GLU A 23 -4.85 3.03 -2.00
C GLU A 23 -5.13 1.80 -2.85
N LEU A 24 -5.08 1.94 -4.18
CA LEU A 24 -5.21 0.82 -5.12
C LEU A 24 -4.11 -0.23 -4.94
N LYS A 25 -2.88 0.20 -4.66
CA LYS A 25 -1.75 -0.71 -4.40
C LYS A 25 -2.00 -1.54 -3.14
N LYS A 26 -2.35 -0.88 -2.02
CA LYS A 26 -2.69 -1.57 -0.76
C LYS A 26 -3.85 -2.53 -0.94
N LEU A 27 -4.87 -2.13 -1.70
CA LEU A 27 -6.02 -2.97 -1.99
C LEU A 27 -5.62 -4.25 -2.75
N GLY A 28 -4.70 -4.14 -3.71
CA GLY A 28 -4.11 -5.29 -4.40
C GLY A 28 -3.37 -6.23 -3.45
N GLU A 29 -2.53 -5.67 -2.57
CA GLU A 29 -1.78 -6.46 -1.57
C GLU A 29 -2.72 -7.24 -0.62
N LEU A 30 -3.85 -6.63 -0.20
CA LEU A 30 -4.85 -7.30 0.63
C LEU A 30 -5.55 -8.46 -0.10
N LYS A 31 -5.75 -8.33 -1.41
CA LYS A 31 -6.31 -9.40 -2.25
C LYS A 31 -5.31 -10.53 -2.46
N GLU A 32 -4.04 -10.20 -2.74
CA GLU A 32 -2.97 -11.20 -2.93
C GLU A 32 -2.68 -12.00 -1.66
N THR A 33 -2.79 -11.36 -0.50
CA THR A 33 -2.65 -12.02 0.81
C THR A 33 -3.90 -12.81 1.24
N GLY A 34 -4.97 -12.76 0.45
CA GLY A 34 -6.22 -13.48 0.72
C GLY A 34 -7.06 -12.86 1.85
N VAL A 35 -6.76 -11.63 2.26
CA VAL A 35 -7.56 -10.87 3.25
C VAL A 35 -8.89 -10.45 2.64
N LEU A 36 -8.91 -10.17 1.34
CA LEU A 36 -10.10 -9.83 0.58
C LEU A 36 -10.41 -10.91 -0.45
N THR A 37 -11.70 -11.17 -0.62
CA THR A 37 -12.19 -11.93 -1.78
C THR A 37 -12.12 -11.09 -3.05
N GLU A 38 -12.19 -11.73 -4.21
CA GLU A 38 -12.22 -11.02 -5.51
C GLU A 38 -13.39 -10.02 -5.57
N GLU A 39 -14.56 -10.38 -5.04
CA GLU A 39 -15.73 -9.52 -5.03
C GLU A 39 -15.52 -8.25 -4.18
N GLU A 40 -14.94 -8.39 -2.99
CA GLU A 40 -14.63 -7.27 -2.10
C GLU A 40 -13.55 -6.36 -2.70
N PHE A 41 -12.53 -6.95 -3.32
CA PHE A 41 -11.50 -6.21 -4.04
C PHE A 41 -12.09 -5.35 -5.16
N GLN A 42 -12.95 -5.92 -6.02
CA GLN A 42 -13.54 -5.17 -7.13
C GLN A 42 -14.42 -4.03 -6.63
N LYS A 43 -15.28 -4.29 -5.63
CA LYS A 43 -16.18 -3.27 -5.06
C LYS A 43 -15.41 -2.07 -4.50
N GLU A 44 -14.34 -2.33 -3.74
CA GLU A 44 -13.53 -1.27 -3.14
C GLU A 44 -12.67 -0.54 -4.18
N LYS A 45 -12.16 -1.27 -5.19
CA LYS A 45 -11.42 -0.71 -6.33
C LYS A 45 -12.29 0.28 -7.11
N GLU A 46 -13.53 -0.10 -7.40
CA GLU A 46 -14.50 0.78 -8.07
C GLU A 46 -14.83 2.01 -7.22
N ARG A 47 -15.00 1.84 -5.90
CA ARG A 47 -15.25 2.96 -4.99
C ARG A 47 -14.11 3.98 -5.06
N ILE A 48 -12.87 3.51 -4.89
CA ILE A 48 -11.68 4.35 -5.00
C ILE A 48 -11.71 5.06 -6.35
N LEU A 49 -11.80 4.33 -7.48
CA LEU A 49 -11.81 4.89 -8.84
C LEU A 49 -12.92 5.91 -9.11
N LYS A 50 -14.08 5.79 -8.44
CA LYS A 50 -15.24 6.68 -8.61
C LYS A 50 -15.15 7.99 -7.82
N ASP A 51 -14.31 8.07 -6.78
CA ASP A 51 -14.04 9.30 -6.01
C ASP A 51 -13.19 10.34 -6.81
N SER A 52 -13.36 10.41 -8.14
CA SER A 52 -12.70 11.36 -9.05
C SER A 52 -13.67 12.28 -9.77
#